data_AF-A0A1Y3WHA5-F1
#
_entry.id   AF-A0A1Y3WHA5-F1
#
_cell.length_a   1.000
_cell.length_b   1.000
_cell.length_c   1.000
_cell.angle_alpha   90.00
_cell.angle_beta   90.00
_cell.angle_gamma   90.00
#
_symmetry.space_group_name_H-M   'P 1'
#
loop_
_entity.id
_entity.type
_entity.pdbx_description
1 polymer ?
#
loop_
_entity_poly.entity_id
_entity_poly.type
_entity_poly.pdbx_seq_one_letter_code
_entity_poly.pdbx_strand_id
1 'polypeptide(L)'
;MDRYHDKIYSIENEEFKLLYEGEYGAENNSNIQLDENGAPIYKYYWNGSEVASEAEYTQLLDEVFDVNQGVSPFDNAEYDGELGRYVGNGLCSYEEIINEILQY
;
A
#
# COMPACT_ATOMS: atom_id res chain seq x y z
N MET A 1 10.12 11.71 8.00
CA MET A 1 10.26 10.44 7.25
C MET A 1 9.30 10.56 6.10
N ASP A 2 9.84 10.69 4.91
CA ASP A 2 9.16 10.90 3.64
C ASP A 2 9.53 9.71 2.76
N ARG A 3 9.07 8.53 3.20
CA ARG A 3 9.21 7.23 2.55
C ARG A 3 7.88 6.51 2.61
N TYR A 4 7.52 5.91 1.49
CA TYR A 4 6.26 5.26 1.25
C TYR A 4 6.52 3.89 0.65
N HIS A 5 5.60 2.96 0.89
CA HIS A 5 5.73 1.57 0.49
C HIS A 5 4.42 1.06 -0.09
N ASP A 6 4.52 0.39 -1.23
CA ASP A 6 3.42 -0.36 -1.83
C ASP A 6 3.78 -1.85 -1.77
N LYS A 7 2.99 -2.65 -1.04
CA LYS A 7 3.25 -4.09 -0.87
C LYS A 7 2.06 -4.90 -1.30
N ILE A 8 2.25 -5.74 -2.31
CA ILE A 8 1.20 -6.58 -2.86
C ILE A 8 1.42 -8.00 -2.35
N TYR A 9 0.42 -8.54 -1.65
CA TYR A 9 0.45 -9.88 -1.09
C TYR A 9 -0.61 -10.77 -1.74
N SER A 10 -0.33 -12.07 -1.87
CA SER A 10 -1.34 -13.11 -1.98
C SER A 10 -1.52 -13.83 -0.65
N ILE A 11 -2.72 -14.34 -0.41
CA ILE A 11 -2.94 -15.35 0.64
C ILE A 11 -3.00 -16.70 -0.06
N GLU A 12 -2.01 -17.53 0.21
CA GLU A 12 -1.87 -18.89 -0.33
C GLU A 12 -1.71 -19.85 0.84
N ASN A 13 -2.57 -20.87 0.95
CA ASN A 13 -2.51 -21.86 2.03
C ASN A 13 -2.45 -21.24 3.44
N GLU A 14 -3.33 -20.26 3.72
CA GLU A 14 -3.42 -19.55 5.01
C GLU A 14 -2.22 -18.63 5.36
N GLU A 15 -1.24 -18.51 4.45
CA GLU A 15 -0.06 -17.67 4.64
C GLU A 15 -0.08 -16.44 3.71
N PHE A 16 0.34 -15.29 4.23
CA PHE A 16 0.62 -14.10 3.42
C PHE A 16 1.96 -14.26 2.70
N LYS A 17 1.93 -14.13 1.38
CA LYS A 17 3.10 -14.19 0.52
C LYS A 17 3.28 -12.88 -0.22
N LEU A 18 4.41 -12.22 0.02
CA LEU A 18 4.77 -11.01 -0.71
C LEU A 18 5.03 -11.35 -2.18
N LEU A 19 4.30 -10.71 -3.09
CA LEU A 19 4.46 -10.89 -4.53
C LEU A 19 5.30 -9.77 -5.14
N TYR A 20 5.01 -8.52 -4.78
CA TYR A 20 5.66 -7.33 -5.29
C TYR A 20 5.87 -6.30 -4.18
N GLU A 21 6.96 -5.54 -4.27
CA GLU A 21 7.30 -4.47 -3.34
C GLU A 21 7.77 -3.23 -4.09
N GLY A 22 7.11 -2.10 -3.81
CA GLY A 22 7.52 -0.78 -4.22
C GLY A 22 7.95 0.06 -3.01
N GLU A 23 8.99 0.87 -3.19
CA GLU A 23 9.42 1.89 -2.22
C GLU A 23 9.70 3.19 -2.98
N TYR A 24 9.20 4.30 -2.46
CA TYR A 24 9.59 5.61 -2.96
C TYR A 24 9.70 6.65 -1.85
N GLY A 25 10.52 7.67 -2.09
CA GLY A 25 10.66 8.78 -1.18
C GLY A 25 11.98 9.53 -1.29
N ALA A 26 12.22 10.42 -0.34
CA ALA A 26 13.44 11.22 -0.29
C ALA A 26 14.63 10.35 0.12
N GLU A 27 15.69 10.37 -0.69
CA GLU A 27 16.94 9.64 -0.42
C GLU A 27 17.53 10.02 0.94
N ASN A 28 17.57 11.33 1.24
CA ASN A 28 17.99 11.86 2.53
C ASN A 28 16.84 12.53 3.26
N ASN A 29 16.26 11.79 4.20
CA ASN A 29 15.15 12.24 5.03
C ASN A 29 15.48 13.38 5.99
N SER A 30 16.77 13.65 6.24
CA SER A 30 17.23 14.78 7.05
C SER A 30 17.45 16.05 6.22
N ASN A 31 17.42 15.95 4.88
CA ASN A 31 17.61 17.06 3.96
C ASN A 31 16.91 16.78 2.62
N ILE A 32 15.59 16.96 2.61
CA ILE A 32 14.75 16.75 1.42
C ILE A 32 15.20 17.71 0.32
N GLN A 33 15.61 17.16 -0.83
CA GLN A 33 15.94 17.95 -2.01
C GLN A 33 14.65 18.32 -2.74
N LEU A 34 14.56 19.54 -3.24
CA LEU A 34 13.42 20.03 -3.99
C LEU A 34 13.83 20.31 -5.44
N ASP A 35 12.90 20.11 -6.37
CA ASP A 35 13.05 20.49 -7.77
C ASP A 35 12.81 22.00 -7.98
N GLU A 36 12.86 22.45 -9.24
CA GLU A 36 12.65 23.86 -9.61
C GLU A 36 11.25 24.39 -9.25
N ASN A 37 10.27 23.50 -9.05
CA ASN A 37 8.89 23.83 -8.67
C ASN A 37 8.68 23.78 -7.15
N GLY A 38 9.71 23.41 -6.37
CA GLY A 38 9.62 23.23 -4.93
C GLY A 38 9.01 21.89 -4.52
N ALA A 39 8.89 20.92 -5.42
CA ALA A 39 8.43 19.57 -5.13
C ALA A 39 9.60 18.67 -4.69
N PRO A 40 9.40 17.76 -3.71
CA PRO A 40 10.43 16.80 -3.30
C PRO A 40 10.93 15.93 -4.46
N ILE A 41 12.25 15.77 -4.55
CA ILE A 41 12.88 14.83 -5.47
C ILE A 41 12.89 13.45 -4.82
N TYR A 42 12.12 12.53 -5.39
CA TYR A 42 12.03 11.15 -4.93
C TYR A 42 12.82 10.19 -5.80
N LYS A 43 13.31 9.14 -5.15
CA LYS A 43 13.77 7.92 -5.80
C LYS A 43 12.68 6.86 -5.69
N TYR A 44 12.59 6.02 -6.72
CA TYR A 44 11.57 4.99 -6.85
C TYR A 44 12.25 3.65 -7.04
N TYR A 45 11.78 2.63 -6.32
CA TYR A 45 12.32 1.28 -6.34
C TYR A 45 11.18 0.30 -6.54
N TRP A 46 11.34 -0.64 -7.47
CA TRP A 46 10.41 -1.73 -7.70
C TRP A 46 11.15 -3.07 -7.57
N ASN A 47 10.64 -3.95 -6.71
CA ASN A 47 11.27 -5.22 -6.33
C ASN A 47 12.77 -5.08 -5.99
N GLY A 48 13.12 -4.00 -5.28
CA GLY A 48 14.48 -3.69 -4.87
C GLY A 48 15.39 -3.09 -5.96
N SER A 49 14.89 -2.86 -7.17
CA SER A 49 15.63 -2.20 -8.25
C SER A 49 15.15 -0.77 -8.46
N GLU A 50 16.08 0.19 -8.59
CA GLU A 50 15.74 1.58 -8.88
C GLU A 50 15.12 1.70 -10.28
N VAL A 51 14.00 2.42 -10.38
CA VAL A 51 13.31 2.73 -11.64
C VAL A 51 13.51 4.21 -12.00
N ALA A 52 13.40 4.55 -13.27
CA ALA A 52 13.87 5.84 -13.78
C ALA A 52 12.94 7.01 -13.42
N SER A 53 11.68 6.74 -13.10
CA SER A 53 10.68 7.78 -12.84
C SER A 53 9.46 7.27 -12.07
N GLU A 54 8.71 8.21 -11.51
CA GLU A 54 7.37 7.95 -10.96
C GLU A 54 6.43 7.30 -11.98
N ALA A 55 6.48 7.74 -13.24
CA ALA A 55 5.61 7.19 -14.28
C ALA A 55 5.90 5.69 -14.56
N GLU A 56 7.18 5.31 -14.57
CA GLU A 56 7.57 3.89 -14.70
C GLU A 56 7.14 3.09 -13.46
N TYR A 57 7.33 3.64 -12.26
CA TYR A 57 6.87 3.02 -11.01
C TYR A 57 5.36 2.78 -11.02
N THR A 58 4.57 3.79 -11.34
CA THR A 58 3.10 3.70 -11.38
C THR A 58 2.63 2.70 -12.43
N GLN A 59 3.28 2.64 -13.60
CA GLN A 59 2.95 1.63 -14.60
C GLN A 59 3.19 0.21 -14.08
N LEU A 60 4.31 -0.05 -13.40
CA LEU A 60 4.62 -1.36 -12.82
C LEU A 60 3.62 -1.76 -11.72
N LEU A 61 3.15 -0.79 -10.94
CA LEU A 61 2.11 -0.99 -9.93
C LEU A 61 0.76 -1.33 -10.58
N ASP A 62 0.33 -0.55 -11.57
CA ASP A 62 -0.93 -0.75 -12.29
C ASP A 62 -0.97 -2.09 -13.05
N GLU A 63 0.18 -2.61 -13.48
CA GLU A 63 0.30 -3.92 -14.13
C GLU A 63 0.00 -5.10 -13.18
N VAL A 64 0.21 -4.92 -11.86
CA VAL A 64 0.05 -5.99 -10.86
C VAL A 64 -1.16 -5.82 -9.95
N PHE A 65 -1.69 -4.60 -9.83
CA PHE A 65 -2.82 -4.29 -8.95
C PHE A 65 -3.71 -3.20 -9.55
N ASP A 66 -4.94 -3.57 -9.93
CA ASP A 66 -5.95 -2.58 -10.35
C ASP A 66 -6.62 -1.95 -9.12
N VAL A 67 -6.16 -0.75 -8.77
CA VAL A 67 -6.69 0.00 -7.62
C VAL A 67 -8.20 0.26 -7.71
N ASN A 68 -8.78 0.31 -8.91
CA ASN A 68 -10.22 0.54 -9.08
C ASN A 68 -11.06 -0.70 -8.73
N GLN A 69 -10.42 -1.88 -8.68
CA GLN A 69 -11.03 -3.12 -8.22
C GLN A 69 -10.69 -3.42 -6.76
N GLY A 70 -9.82 -2.63 -6.14
CA GLY A 70 -9.48 -2.74 -4.73
C GLY A 70 -10.64 -2.34 -3.83
N VAL A 71 -10.86 -3.11 -2.75
CA VAL A 71 -11.73 -2.72 -1.64
C VAL A 71 -10.83 -2.18 -0.54
N SER A 72 -11.01 -0.91 -0.16
CA SER A 72 -10.26 -0.34 0.95
C SER A 72 -10.81 -0.85 2.28
N PRO A 73 -9.94 -1.26 3.23
CA PRO A 73 -10.38 -1.61 4.58
C PRO A 73 -10.95 -0.41 5.34
N PHE A 74 -10.76 0.81 4.83
CA PHE A 74 -11.32 2.02 5.42
C PHE A 74 -12.68 2.40 4.82
N ASP A 75 -13.05 1.86 3.66
CA ASP A 75 -14.36 2.15 3.06
C ASP A 75 -15.46 1.58 3.97
N ASN A 76 -16.43 2.39 4.38
CA ASN A 76 -17.48 1.97 5.32
C ASN A 76 -16.94 1.39 6.66
N ALA A 77 -15.70 1.73 7.05
CA ALA A 77 -15.20 1.43 8.38
C ALA A 77 -15.66 2.51 9.35
N GLU A 78 -16.43 2.12 10.37
CA GLU A 78 -16.95 3.04 11.39
C GLU A 78 -16.38 2.69 12.76
N TYR A 79 -15.99 3.70 13.55
CA TYR A 79 -15.52 3.46 14.90
C TYR A 79 -16.71 3.21 15.83
N ASP A 80 -16.81 1.99 16.35
CA ASP A 80 -17.76 1.62 17.39
C ASP A 80 -17.14 1.90 18.77
N GLY A 81 -17.72 2.89 19.47
CA GLY A 81 -17.26 3.31 20.79
C GLY A 81 -17.63 2.36 21.94
N GLU A 82 -18.63 1.48 21.77
CA GLU A 82 -18.99 0.47 22.77
C GLU A 82 -18.03 -0.72 22.70
N LEU A 83 -17.68 -1.14 21.48
CA LEU A 83 -16.72 -2.22 21.22
C LEU A 83 -15.26 -1.74 21.27
N GLY A 84 -15.03 -0.43 21.18
CA GLY A 84 -13.70 0.18 21.20
C GLY A 84 -12.86 -0.13 19.95
N ARG A 85 -13.50 -0.40 18.81
CA ARG A 85 -12.85 -0.83 17.56
C ARG A 85 -13.61 -0.36 16.33
N TYR A 86 -12.95 -0.41 15.16
CA TYR A 86 -13.67 -0.22 13.90
C TYR A 86 -14.51 -1.46 13.56
N VAL A 87 -15.67 -1.21 12.95
CA VAL A 87 -16.65 -2.20 12.44
C VAL A 87 -16.99 -1.88 10.98
N GLY A 88 -17.81 -2.70 10.32
CA GLY A 88 -17.97 -2.64 8.86
C GLY A 88 -16.75 -3.27 8.17
N ASN A 89 -16.06 -2.54 7.28
CA ASN A 89 -14.80 -3.01 6.70
C ASN A 89 -13.60 -2.88 7.66
N GLY A 90 -13.83 -2.39 8.88
CA GLY A 90 -12.86 -2.40 9.98
C GLY A 90 -12.55 -3.80 10.50
N LEU A 91 -12.08 -4.70 9.63
CA LEU A 91 -11.69 -6.06 9.97
C LEU A 91 -10.42 -5.99 10.82
N CYS A 92 -10.50 -6.40 12.09
CA CYS A 92 -9.40 -6.28 13.05
C CYS A 92 -8.82 -7.63 13.46
N SER A 93 -9.51 -8.73 13.14
CA SER A 93 -9.09 -10.09 13.44
C SER A 93 -8.82 -10.89 12.17
N TYR A 94 -7.93 -11.88 12.30
CA TYR A 94 -7.61 -12.81 11.22
C TYR A 94 -8.84 -13.54 10.69
N GLU A 95 -9.76 -13.93 11.57
CA GLU A 95 -11.01 -14.61 11.19
C GLU A 95 -11.95 -13.71 10.39
N GLU A 96 -12.08 -12.43 10.75
CA GLU A 96 -12.87 -11.46 9.98
C GLU A 96 -12.29 -11.24 8.57
N ILE A 97 -10.96 -11.12 8.45
CA ILE A 97 -10.29 -10.95 7.16
C ILE A 97 -10.50 -12.18 6.27
N ILE A 98 -10.32 -13.39 6.82
CA ILE A 98 -10.55 -14.63 6.06
C ILE A 98 -12.02 -14.73 5.64
N ASN A 99 -12.97 -14.48 6.55
CA ASN A 99 -14.38 -14.59 6.24
C ASN A 99 -14.81 -13.61 5.14
N GLU A 100 -14.23 -12.41 5.10
CA GLU A 100 -14.53 -11.47 4.02
C GLU A 100 -13.91 -11.90 2.69
N ILE A 101 -12.67 -12.41 2.71
CA ILE A 101 -12.02 -12.95 1.50
C ILE A 101 -12.79 -14.14 0.93
N LEU A 102 -13.31 -15.04 1.79
CA LEU A 102 -14.05 -16.23 1.35
C LEU A 102 -15.44 -15.94 0.78
N GLN A 103 -15.95 -14.72 0.93
CA GLN A 103 -17.25 -14.31 0.37
C GLN A 103 -17.15 -13.85 -1.10
N TYR A 104 -15.94 -13.66 -1.62
CA TYR A 104 -15.66 -13.34 -3.03
C TYR A 104 -15.28 -14.60 -3.83
#